data_AF-A0A0B1TTK6-F1
#
_entry.id   AF-A0A0B1TTK6-F1
#
_cell.length_a   1.000
_cell.length_b   1.000
_cell.length_c   1.000
_cell.angle_alpha   90.00
_cell.angle_beta   90.00
_cell.angle_gamma   90.00
#
_symmetry.space_group_name_H-M   'P 1'
#
loop_
_entity.id
_entity.type
_entity.pdbx_description
1 polymer ?
#
loop_
_entity_poly.entity_id
_entity_poly.type
_entity_poly.pdbx_seq_one_letter_code
_entity_poly.pdbx_strand_id
1 'polypeptide(L)'
;MLRMVPFVLVVLLLAGCAGKGTASRPELAGTPTVYADVLSKPNPLLVGCFMRSRPSEFNRPNSYHYCLVEQGGKYAVYYNWRDGKSGEEHKGWMPFTVDGDKLISGTDPSSFVVKNGSVWHSYGGRETLHRMLPE
;
A
#
# COMPACT_ATOMS: atom_id res chain seq x y z
N MET A 1 37.38 33.44 -34.93
CA MET A 1 37.92 32.46 -33.96
C MET A 1 37.08 32.53 -32.69
N LEU A 2 36.44 31.41 -32.32
CA LEU A 2 36.22 30.91 -30.94
C LEU A 2 35.64 31.89 -29.89
N ARG A 3 34.51 31.69 -29.18
CA ARG A 3 33.97 30.48 -28.53
C ARG A 3 32.49 30.67 -28.10
N MET A 4 31.68 29.66 -28.40
CA MET A 4 30.77 28.94 -27.49
C MET A 4 29.58 29.67 -26.81
N VAL A 5 28.43 29.59 -27.47
CA VAL A 5 27.12 29.18 -26.91
C VAL A 5 27.27 27.76 -26.29
N PRO A 6 26.58 27.30 -25.21
CA PRO A 6 25.26 27.74 -24.70
C PRO A 6 25.09 27.84 -23.16
N PHE A 7 24.21 28.76 -22.72
CA PHE A 7 23.68 28.84 -21.35
C PHE A 7 22.40 28.00 -21.13
N VAL A 8 22.14 27.01 -21.98
CA VAL A 8 20.84 26.28 -22.04
C VAL A 8 20.87 24.93 -21.30
N LEU A 9 22.03 24.50 -20.76
CA LEU A 9 22.20 23.12 -20.28
C LEU A 9 21.93 22.85 -18.79
N VAL A 10 21.36 23.79 -18.03
CA VAL A 10 21.20 23.63 -16.56
C VAL A 10 19.76 23.36 -16.11
N VAL A 11 18.74 23.56 -16.97
CA VAL A 11 17.33 23.39 -16.59
C VAL A 11 16.82 21.94 -16.74
N LEU A 12 17.61 21.02 -17.32
CA LEU A 12 17.21 19.61 -17.49
C LEU A 12 17.55 18.67 -16.31
N LEU A 13 18.12 19.15 -15.21
CA LEU A 13 18.54 18.31 -14.07
C LEU A 13 17.45 18.08 -13.00
N LEU A 14 16.21 18.52 -13.24
CA LEU A 14 15.04 18.17 -12.43
C LEU A 14 14.16 17.10 -13.12
N ALA A 15 14.78 16.20 -13.89
CA ALA A 15 14.16 14.92 -14.20
C ALA A 15 14.02 14.16 -12.88
N GLY A 16 12.82 14.29 -12.30
CA GLY A 16 12.46 13.71 -11.02
C GLY A 16 12.80 12.23 -10.96
N CYS A 17 13.19 11.79 -9.76
CA CYS A 17 13.18 10.40 -9.36
C CYS A 17 11.74 9.87 -9.40
N ALA A 18 11.18 9.67 -10.59
CA ALA A 18 9.89 9.05 -10.79
C ALA A 18 10.10 7.53 -10.88
N GLY A 19 9.77 6.86 -9.78
CA GLY A 19 9.45 5.44 -9.75
C GLY A 19 10.65 4.51 -9.87
N LYS A 20 11.16 4.05 -8.73
CA LYS A 20 11.67 2.68 -8.66
C LYS A 20 10.60 1.78 -9.28
N GLY A 21 10.97 1.05 -10.33
CA GLY A 21 10.04 0.22 -11.09
C GLY A 21 9.25 -0.67 -10.14
N THR A 22 7.96 -0.37 -10.02
CA THR A 22 6.97 -1.26 -9.44
C THR A 22 7.06 -2.55 -10.24
N ALA A 23 7.43 -3.66 -9.60
CA ALA A 23 7.26 -4.97 -10.19
C ALA A 23 5.84 -5.04 -10.79
N SER A 24 5.71 -5.49 -12.05
CA SER A 24 4.40 -5.50 -12.70
C SER A 24 3.45 -6.38 -11.87
N ARG A 25 2.37 -5.78 -11.38
CA ARG A 25 1.32 -6.47 -10.61
C ARG A 25 0.12 -6.69 -11.52
N PRO A 26 0.09 -7.78 -12.31
CA PRO A 26 -1.00 -8.02 -13.26
C PRO A 26 -2.37 -8.09 -12.59
N GLU A 27 -2.42 -8.48 -11.30
CA GLU A 27 -3.65 -8.51 -10.53
C GLU A 27 -4.29 -7.12 -10.34
N LEU A 28 -3.51 -6.04 -10.45
CA LEU A 28 -4.00 -4.65 -10.34
C LEU A 28 -4.40 -4.06 -11.69
N ALA A 29 -4.10 -4.73 -12.81
CA ALA A 29 -4.36 -4.22 -14.16
C ALA A 29 -5.85 -4.31 -14.56
N GLY A 30 -6.64 -5.13 -13.87
CA GLY A 30 -8.08 -5.27 -14.10
C GLY A 30 -8.91 -4.25 -13.33
N THR A 31 -10.19 -4.14 -13.70
CA THR A 31 -11.17 -3.30 -12.99
C THR A 31 -11.46 -3.86 -11.59
N PRO A 32 -11.40 -3.03 -10.53
CA PRO A 32 -11.82 -3.43 -9.19
C PRO A 32 -13.27 -3.88 -9.17
N THR A 33 -13.52 -5.03 -8.56
CA THR A 33 -14.88 -5.56 -8.35
C THR A 33 -15.54 -4.97 -7.12
N VAL A 34 -14.75 -4.40 -6.21
CA VAL A 34 -15.20 -3.74 -4.98
C VAL A 34 -14.36 -2.47 -4.78
N TYR A 35 -15.02 -1.37 -4.47
CA TYR A 35 -14.37 -0.10 -4.12
C TYR A 35 -14.46 0.12 -2.61
N ALA A 36 -13.51 0.88 -2.07
CA ALA A 36 -13.50 1.27 -0.67
C ALA A 36 -14.51 2.38 -0.40
N ASP A 37 -15.12 2.36 0.79
CA ASP A 37 -15.89 3.48 1.32
C ASP A 37 -14.92 4.56 1.81
N VAL A 38 -15.09 5.80 1.35
CA VAL A 38 -14.18 6.90 1.68
C VAL A 38 -14.90 7.90 2.57
N LEU A 39 -14.58 7.88 3.86
CA LEU A 39 -15.06 8.87 4.82
C LEU A 39 -14.23 10.15 4.76
N SER A 40 -12.91 9.97 4.63
CA SER A 40 -11.92 11.03 4.55
C SER A 40 -10.87 10.63 3.49
N LYS A 41 -10.35 11.59 2.71
CA LYS A 41 -9.30 11.31 1.71
C LYS A 41 -8.12 10.57 2.36
N PRO A 42 -7.57 9.51 1.75
CA PRO A 42 -6.47 8.76 2.36
C PRO A 42 -5.24 9.65 2.55
N ASN A 43 -4.52 9.40 3.64
CA ASN A 43 -3.15 9.84 3.77
C ASN A 43 -2.35 9.25 2.59
N PRO A 44 -1.58 10.06 1.85
CA PRO A 44 -0.79 9.57 0.72
C PRO A 44 0.15 8.41 1.06
N LEU A 45 0.58 8.29 2.32
CA LEU A 45 1.42 7.18 2.79
C LEU A 45 0.69 5.84 2.85
N LEU A 46 -0.64 5.80 2.82
CA LEU A 46 -1.40 4.55 2.69
C LEU A 46 -1.50 4.05 1.25
N VAL A 47 -1.32 4.94 0.27
CA VAL A 47 -1.50 4.64 -1.15
C VAL A 47 -0.25 3.93 -1.68
N GLY A 48 -0.46 2.80 -2.34
CA GLY A 48 0.62 1.89 -2.76
C GLY A 48 0.45 0.49 -2.17
N CYS A 49 1.47 -0.34 -2.37
CA CYS A 49 1.49 -1.74 -1.93
C CYS A 49 2.38 -1.93 -0.71
N PHE A 50 1.91 -2.75 0.22
CA PHE A 50 2.54 -2.93 1.51
C PHE A 50 2.41 -4.36 2.00
N MET A 51 3.52 -4.94 2.47
CA MET A 51 3.53 -6.22 3.19
C MET A 51 3.83 -6.02 4.67
N ARG A 52 3.19 -6.80 5.53
CA ARG A 52 3.57 -6.84 6.93
C ARG A 52 4.92 -7.52 7.10
N SER A 53 5.83 -6.89 7.85
CA SER A 53 7.08 -7.56 8.23
C SER A 53 6.75 -8.87 8.95
N ARG A 54 7.32 -9.99 8.49
CA ARG A 54 7.11 -11.30 9.14
C ARG A 54 7.66 -11.23 10.57
N PRO A 55 6.85 -11.48 11.61
CA PRO A 55 7.39 -11.59 12.96
C PRO A 55 8.28 -12.83 13.03
N SER A 56 9.52 -12.67 13.48
CA SER A 56 10.52 -13.75 13.55
C SER A 56 10.21 -14.78 14.63
N GLU A 57 9.34 -14.45 15.58
CA GLU A 57 8.99 -15.27 16.73
C GLU A 57 8.00 -16.41 16.43
N PHE A 58 7.43 -16.48 15.22
CA PHE A 58 6.49 -17.52 14.84
C PHE A 58 7.05 -18.44 13.75
N ASN A 59 6.95 -19.75 13.95
CA ASN A 59 7.33 -20.76 12.94
C ASN A 59 6.44 -20.71 11.68
N ARG A 60 5.21 -20.22 11.81
CA ARG A 60 4.25 -20.05 10.71
C ARG A 60 3.47 -18.75 10.88
N PRO A 61 4.06 -17.59 10.57
CA PRO A 61 3.40 -16.32 10.78
C PRO A 61 2.29 -16.09 9.75
N ASN A 62 1.20 -15.48 10.19
CA ASN A 62 0.19 -14.95 9.27
C ASN A 62 0.82 -13.88 8.38
N SER A 63 0.47 -13.87 7.11
CA SER A 63 0.89 -12.82 6.16
C SER A 63 -0.26 -11.90 5.84
N TYR A 64 0.05 -10.62 5.70
CA TYR A 64 -0.90 -9.57 5.37
C TYR A 64 -0.24 -8.66 4.35
N HIS A 65 -0.92 -8.46 3.22
CA HIS A 65 -0.42 -7.66 2.13
C HIS A 65 -1.59 -6.91 1.49
N TYR A 66 -1.46 -5.61 1.26
CA TYR A 66 -2.50 -4.83 0.57
C TYR A 66 -1.89 -3.89 -0.46
N CYS A 67 -2.67 -3.55 -1.48
CA CYS A 67 -2.42 -2.42 -2.38
C CYS A 67 -3.65 -1.50 -2.37
N LEU A 68 -3.49 -0.27 -1.89
CA LEU A 68 -4.51 0.78 -2.03
C LEU A 68 -4.20 1.56 -3.31
N VAL A 69 -5.12 1.54 -4.26
CA VAL A 69 -4.97 2.20 -5.56
C VAL A 69 -6.12 3.16 -5.82
N GLU A 70 -5.83 4.24 -6.54
CA GLU A 70 -6.85 5.13 -7.10
C GLU A 70 -7.09 4.76 -8.57
N GLN A 71 -8.34 4.46 -8.91
CA GLN A 71 -8.75 4.17 -10.28
C GLN A 71 -10.08 4.85 -10.59
N GLY A 72 -10.11 5.68 -11.63
CA GLY A 72 -11.33 6.40 -12.02
C GLY A 72 -11.87 7.34 -10.93
N GLY A 73 -10.99 7.93 -10.11
CA GLY A 73 -11.37 8.82 -9.00
C GLY A 73 -11.96 8.11 -7.77
N LYS A 74 -11.89 6.77 -7.73
CA LYS A 74 -12.31 5.96 -6.59
C LYS A 74 -11.12 5.17 -6.05
N TYR A 75 -11.17 4.84 -4.77
CA TYR A 75 -10.15 4.01 -4.13
C TYR A 75 -10.60 2.54 -4.09
N ALA A 76 -9.66 1.63 -4.34
CA ALA A 76 -9.87 0.19 -4.23
C ALA A 76 -8.69 -0.45 -3.52
N VAL A 77 -8.97 -1.54 -2.78
CA VAL A 77 -7.93 -2.30 -2.06
C VAL A 77 -7.86 -3.71 -2.62
N TYR A 78 -6.72 -4.04 -3.20
CA TYR A 78 -6.38 -5.44 -3.46
C TYR A 78 -5.69 -5.99 -2.23
N TYR A 79 -6.27 -7.01 -1.61
CA TYR A 79 -5.82 -7.52 -0.32
C TYR A 79 -5.52 -9.01 -0.42
N ASN A 80 -4.42 -9.42 0.19
CA ASN A 80 -4.05 -10.81 0.38
C ASN A 80 -3.69 -11.02 1.86
N TRP A 81 -4.45 -11.88 2.54
CA TRP A 81 -4.06 -12.38 3.85
C TRP A 81 -4.08 -13.90 3.88
N ARG A 82 -3.14 -14.45 4.65
CA ARG A 82 -3.03 -15.90 4.86
C ARG A 82 -2.83 -16.21 6.33
N ASP A 83 -3.63 -17.13 6.85
CA ASP A 83 -3.41 -17.70 8.17
C ASP A 83 -2.25 -18.70 8.11
N GLY A 84 -1.22 -18.50 8.95
CA GLY A 84 -0.04 -19.35 8.96
C GLY A 84 -0.30 -20.73 9.57
N LYS A 85 -1.33 -20.88 10.40
CA LYS A 85 -1.66 -22.15 11.07
C LYS A 85 -2.52 -23.05 10.17
N SER A 86 -3.64 -22.54 9.67
CA SER A 86 -4.57 -23.30 8.81
C SER A 86 -4.11 -23.32 7.34
N GLY A 87 -3.34 -22.31 6.91
CA GLY A 87 -2.97 -22.12 5.52
C GLY A 87 -4.06 -21.47 4.67
N GLU A 88 -5.20 -21.13 5.26
CA GLU A 88 -6.30 -20.41 4.62
C GLU A 88 -5.81 -19.09 4.04
N GLU A 89 -6.14 -18.82 2.77
CA GLU A 89 -5.74 -17.62 2.04
C GLU A 89 -6.98 -16.96 1.45
N HIS A 90 -7.05 -15.64 1.59
CA HIS A 90 -8.05 -14.82 0.95
C HIS A 90 -7.35 -13.74 0.14
N LYS A 91 -7.70 -13.64 -1.14
CA LYS A 91 -7.03 -12.77 -2.08
C LYS A 91 -8.01 -12.14 -3.07
N GLY A 92 -7.95 -10.83 -3.25
CA GLY A 92 -8.75 -10.12 -4.25
C GLY A 92 -9.07 -8.68 -3.89
N TRP A 93 -9.96 -8.06 -4.66
CA TRP A 93 -10.55 -6.78 -4.31
C TRP A 93 -11.51 -6.95 -3.14
N MET A 94 -11.25 -6.25 -2.04
CA MET A 94 -12.00 -6.41 -0.80
C MET A 94 -12.60 -5.09 -0.31
N PRO A 95 -13.75 -5.14 0.39
CA PRO A 95 -14.33 -3.95 0.98
C PRO A 95 -13.42 -3.44 2.10
N PHE A 96 -13.15 -2.14 2.05
CA PHE A 96 -12.37 -1.43 3.05
C PHE A 96 -12.99 -0.06 3.28
N THR A 97 -12.79 0.51 4.46
CA THR A 97 -13.08 1.91 4.74
C THR A 97 -11.78 2.70 4.81
N VAL A 98 -11.71 3.80 4.06
CA VAL A 98 -10.64 4.79 4.11
C VAL A 98 -11.09 5.95 4.98
N ASP A 99 -10.31 6.24 6.02
CA ASP A 99 -10.54 7.35 6.94
C ASP A 99 -9.21 8.03 7.29
N GLY A 100 -8.73 8.87 6.37
CA GLY A 100 -7.56 9.71 6.59
C GLY A 100 -6.31 8.85 6.76
N ASP A 101 -5.81 8.79 7.99
CA ASP A 101 -4.64 7.98 8.35
C ASP A 101 -4.95 6.49 8.54
N LYS A 102 -6.21 6.06 8.38
CA LYS A 102 -6.64 4.68 8.61
C LYS A 102 -7.22 4.03 7.37
N LEU A 103 -6.95 2.74 7.25
CA LEU A 103 -7.56 1.81 6.30
C LEU A 103 -8.08 0.60 7.08
N ILE A 104 -9.40 0.36 7.05
CA ILE A 104 -10.07 -0.63 7.91
C ILE A 104 -10.70 -1.71 7.04
N SER A 105 -10.36 -2.98 7.29
CA SER A 105 -10.92 -4.11 6.54
C SER A 105 -12.40 -4.30 6.86
N GLY A 106 -13.21 -4.55 5.83
CA GLY A 106 -14.62 -4.93 5.96
C GLY A 106 -14.85 -6.43 6.08
N THR A 107 -13.80 -7.26 5.93
CA THR A 107 -13.92 -8.74 5.92
C THR A 107 -13.22 -9.42 7.08
N ASP A 108 -12.25 -8.76 7.70
CA ASP A 108 -11.50 -9.29 8.82
C ASP A 108 -11.14 -8.18 9.83
N PRO A 109 -10.65 -8.51 11.04
CA PRO A 109 -10.29 -7.52 12.05
C PRO A 109 -9.05 -6.64 11.76
N SER A 110 -8.52 -6.64 10.54
CA SER A 110 -7.34 -5.85 10.16
C SER A 110 -7.65 -4.36 10.03
N SER A 111 -6.70 -3.56 10.52
CA SER A 111 -6.62 -2.14 10.20
C SER A 111 -5.18 -1.74 9.95
N PHE A 112 -4.98 -0.78 9.06
CA PHE A 112 -3.70 -0.20 8.74
C PHE A 112 -3.73 1.29 9.09
N VAL A 113 -2.70 1.79 9.76
CA VAL A 113 -2.64 3.15 10.25
C VAL A 113 -1.30 3.80 9.94
N VAL A 114 -1.33 5.05 9.49
CA VAL A 114 -0.14 5.88 9.38
C VAL A 114 0.23 6.39 10.77
N LYS A 115 1.45 6.06 11.21
CA LYS A 115 2.00 6.55 12.47
C LYS A 115 3.50 6.75 12.32
N ASN A 116 3.99 7.93 12.72
CA ASN A 116 5.41 8.29 12.65
C ASN A 116 6.02 8.09 11.24
N GLY A 117 5.29 8.50 10.20
CA GLY A 117 5.76 8.42 8.81
C GLY A 117 5.89 6.99 8.25
N SER A 118 5.26 6.00 8.87
CA SER A 118 5.20 4.62 8.37
C SER A 118 3.79 4.07 8.50
N VAL A 119 3.48 3.04 7.71
CA VAL A 119 2.23 2.29 7.81
C VAL A 119 2.42 1.15 8.81
N TRP A 120 1.42 0.94 9.65
CA TRP A 120 1.39 -0.09 10.69
C TRP A 120 0.11 -0.89 10.61
N HIS A 121 0.18 -2.19 10.85
CA HIS A 121 -0.96 -3.10 10.92
C HIS A 121 -1.34 -3.40 12.37
N SER A 122 -2.64 -3.32 12.67
CA SER A 122 -3.26 -3.88 13.87
C SER A 122 -4.28 -4.95 13.46
N TYR A 123 -4.43 -5.97 14.28
CA TYR A 123 -5.43 -7.02 14.09
C TYR A 123 -6.29 -7.15 15.34
N GLY A 124 -7.61 -6.95 15.21
CA GLY A 124 -8.57 -7.07 16.30
C GLY A 124 -8.41 -6.04 17.41
N GLY A 125 -7.95 -4.83 17.07
CA GLY A 125 -7.78 -3.74 18.04
C GLY A 125 -6.67 -3.97 19.08
N ARG A 126 -5.77 -4.93 18.83
CA ARG A 126 -4.63 -5.21 19.71
C ARG A 126 -3.67 -4.02 19.75
N GLU A 127 -3.04 -3.82 20.91
CA GLU A 127 -2.05 -2.76 21.12
C GLU A 127 -0.77 -2.96 20.29
N THR A 128 -0.43 -4.22 20.01
CA THR A 128 0.73 -4.56 19.19
C THR A 128 0.50 -4.14 17.75
N LEU A 129 1.35 -3.22 17.28
CA LEU A 129 1.40 -2.78 15.89
C LEU A 129 2.59 -3.42 15.18
N HIS A 130 2.35 -3.91 13.97
CA HIS A 130 3.40 -4.48 13.13
C HIS A 130 3.68 -3.55 11.95
N ARG A 131 4.95 -3.24 11.71
CA ARG A 131 5.31 -2.34 10.62
C ARG A 131 4.98 -2.98 9.27
N MET A 132 4.39 -2.18 8.40
CA MET A 132 4.21 -2.50 7.00
C MET A 132 5.39 -1.96 6.19
N LEU A 133 5.92 -2.78 5.30
CA LEU A 133 7.02 -2.45 4.41
C LEU A 133 6.46 -2.17 3.01
N PRO A 134 6.84 -1.06 2.35
CA PRO A 134 6.50 -0.84 0.96
C PRO A 134 7.03 -1.96 0.07
N GLU A 135 6.24 -2.37 -0.93
CA GLU A 135 6.67 -3.30 -1.99
C GLU A 135 7.21 -2.58 -3.22
#